data_AF-A0A2Z6SHN1-F1
#
_entry.id   AF-A0A2Z6SHN1-F1
#
_cell.length_a   1.000
_cell.length_b   1.000
_cell.length_c   1.000
_cell.angle_alpha   90.00
_cell.angle_beta   90.00
_cell.angle_gamma   90.00
#
_symmetry.space_group_name_H-M   'P 1'
#
loop_
_entity.id
_entity.type
_entity.pdbx_description
1 polymer ?
#
loop_
_entity_poly.entity_id
_entity_poly.type
_entity_poly.pdbx_seq_one_letter_code
_entity_poly.pdbx_strand_id
1 'polypeptide(L)'
;MSNLDIRLIKAKLEQLEKEYKRVDLVNVELSSLRTNASVYQKKTNTNVLFFVEDVQALKTDKKRELTKVKNNLEKTKKELDKLARET
;
A
#
# COMPACT_ATOMS: atom_id res chain seq x y z
N MET A 1 28.78 8.27 -4.87
CA MET A 1 27.53 8.01 -4.12
C MET A 1 27.80 6.96 -3.06
N SER A 2 27.16 7.04 -1.89
CA SER A 2 27.58 6.30 -0.71
C SER A 2 26.81 4.98 -0.57
N ASN A 3 27.43 3.96 0.04
CA ASN A 3 26.78 2.70 0.42
C ASN A 3 25.54 2.93 1.32
N LEU A 4 25.41 4.12 1.92
CA LEU A 4 24.25 4.57 2.69
C LEU A 4 23.00 4.77 1.80
N ASP A 5 23.16 5.33 0.60
CA ASP A 5 22.05 5.67 -0.31
C ASP A 5 21.35 4.40 -0.80
N ILE A 6 22.13 3.37 -1.15
CA ILE A 6 21.61 2.05 -1.54
C ILE A 6 20.86 1.38 -0.38
N ARG A 7 21.38 1.49 0.86
CA ARG A 7 20.70 0.93 2.05
C ARG A 7 19.38 1.64 2.34
N LEU A 8 19.35 2.97 2.22
CA LEU A 8 18.13 3.77 2.40
C LEU A 8 17.05 3.40 1.37
N ILE A 9 17.44 3.24 0.10
CA ILE A 9 16.52 2.83 -0.97
C ILE A 9 15.99 1.42 -0.75
N LYS A 10 16.85 0.47 -0.33
CA LYS A 10 16.41 -0.88 0.05
C LYS A 10 15.42 -0.87 1.21
N ALA A 11 15.66 -0.08 2.26
CA ALA A 11 14.74 0.05 3.39
C ALA A 11 13.38 0.64 2.95
N LYS A 12 13.39 1.67 2.09
CA LYS A 12 12.18 2.25 1.51
C LYS A 12 11.42 1.22 0.67
N LEU A 13 12.13 0.40 -0.10
CA LEU A 13 11.53 -0.66 -0.91
C LEU A 13 10.86 -1.72 -0.05
N GLU A 14 11.52 -2.17 1.02
CA GLU A 14 10.93 -3.11 1.99
C GLU A 14 9.66 -2.53 2.65
N GLN A 15 9.68 -1.25 3.02
CA GLN A 15 8.51 -0.57 3.58
C GLN A 15 7.34 -0.53 2.58
N LEU A 16 7.62 -0.18 1.32
CA LEU A 16 6.60 -0.16 0.27
C LEU A 16 6.06 -1.57 -0.05
N GLU A 17 6.88 -2.62 0.04
CA GLU A 17 6.43 -4.01 -0.15
C GLU A 17 5.51 -4.47 0.98
N LYS A 18 5.82 -4.09 2.23
CA LYS A 18 4.92 -4.34 3.38
C LYS A 18 3.60 -3.60 3.22
N GLU A 19 3.66 -2.33 2.79
CA GLU A 19 2.47 -1.53 2.54
C GLU A 19 1.62 -2.11 1.40
N TYR A 20 2.25 -2.53 0.30
CA TYR A 20 1.56 -3.18 -0.82
C TYR A 20 0.78 -4.40 -0.36
N LYS A 21 1.44 -5.33 0.36
CA LYS A 21 0.80 -6.55 0.88
C LYS A 21 -0.38 -6.23 1.79
N ARG A 22 -0.24 -5.23 2.65
CA ARG A 22 -1.31 -4.78 3.56
C ARG A 22 -2.52 -4.27 2.77
N VAL A 23 -2.31 -3.40 1.78
CA VAL A 23 -3.39 -2.81 1.00
C VAL A 23 -4.04 -3.85 0.07
N ASP A 24 -3.24 -4.76 -0.49
CA ASP A 24 -3.72 -5.87 -1.31
C ASP A 24 -4.64 -6.80 -0.52
N LEU A 25 -4.22 -7.20 0.70
CA LEU A 25 -5.05 -8.00 1.60
C LEU A 25 -6.41 -7.34 1.84
N VAL A 26 -6.42 -6.05 2.20
CA VAL A 26 -7.65 -5.29 2.43
C VAL A 26 -8.52 -5.23 1.17
N ASN A 27 -7.93 -5.09 -0.02
CA ASN A 27 -8.68 -5.11 -1.28
C ASN A 27 -9.32 -6.47 -1.55
N VAL A 28 -8.61 -7.57 -1.30
CA VAL A 28 -9.13 -8.93 -1.45
C VAL A 28 -10.27 -9.18 -0.47
N GLU A 29 -10.08 -8.80 0.80
CA GLU A 29 -11.11 -8.91 1.83
C GLU A 29 -12.36 -8.11 1.46
N LEU A 30 -12.22 -6.83 1.10
CA LEU A 30 -13.34 -5.99 0.67
C LEU A 30 -14.06 -6.59 -0.55
N SER A 31 -13.31 -7.11 -1.53
CA SER A 31 -13.88 -7.68 -2.75
C SER A 31 -14.66 -8.97 -2.51
N SER A 32 -14.27 -9.76 -1.51
CA SER A 32 -14.94 -11.01 -1.12
C SER A 32 -16.15 -10.81 -0.19
N LEU A 33 -16.39 -9.59 0.29
CA LEU A 33 -17.56 -9.29 1.11
C LEU A 33 -18.87 -9.54 0.37
N ARG A 34 -19.85 -10.09 1.11
CA ARG A 34 -21.24 -10.16 0.67
C ARG A 34 -21.81 -8.76 0.46
N THR A 35 -22.79 -8.62 -0.44
CA THR A 35 -23.39 -7.34 -0.84
C THR A 35 -23.96 -6.53 0.33
N ASN A 36 -24.42 -7.18 1.40
CA ASN A 36 -25.00 -6.57 2.60
C ASN A 36 -24.07 -6.56 3.82
N ALA A 37 -22.77 -6.81 3.63
CA ALA A 37 -21.81 -6.77 4.73
C ALA A 37 -21.69 -5.35 5.30
N SER A 38 -21.80 -5.24 6.62
CA SER A 38 -21.49 -3.99 7.32
C SER A 38 -19.98 -3.87 7.47
N VAL A 39 -19.42 -2.75 7.03
CA VAL A 39 -17.98 -2.47 7.11
C VAL A 39 -17.75 -1.36 8.11
N TYR A 40 -16.76 -1.57 8.98
CA TYR A 40 -16.29 -0.56 9.92
C TYR A 40 -14.81 -0.33 9.69
N GLN A 41 -14.41 0.95 9.70
CA GLN A 41 -13.02 1.35 9.48
C GLN A 41 -12.50 2.14 10.68
N LYS A 42 -11.28 1.79 11.11
CA LYS A 42 -10.48 2.62 12.01
C LYS A 42 -9.76 3.70 11.19
N LYS A 43 -10.11 4.97 11.40
CA LYS A 43 -9.52 6.13 10.67
C LYS A 43 -8.32 6.77 11.39
N THR A 44 -8.22 6.60 12.70
CA THR A 44 -7.15 7.18 13.54
C THR A 44 -6.60 6.10 14.49
N ASN A 45 -5.54 6.39 15.24
CA ASN A 45 -4.95 5.44 16.19
C ASN A 45 -5.82 5.16 17.43
N THR A 46 -7.01 5.74 17.53
CA THR A 46 -7.94 5.50 18.64
C THR A 46 -8.66 4.15 18.49
N ASN A 47 -9.34 3.69 19.54
CA ASN A 47 -10.13 2.45 19.49
C ASN A 47 -11.53 2.66 18.86
N VAL A 48 -11.74 3.77 18.16
CA VAL A 48 -13.04 4.13 17.59
C VAL A 48 -13.14 3.56 16.17
N LEU A 49 -14.23 2.84 15.93
CA LEU A 49 -14.61 2.30 14.64
C LEU A 49 -15.71 3.16 14.02
N PHE A 50 -15.52 3.55 12.76
CA PHE A 50 -16.49 4.33 12.00
C PHE A 50 -17.20 3.42 11.01
N PHE A 51 -18.54 3.43 11.03
CA PHE A 51 -19.33 2.76 10.02
C PHE A 51 -19.05 3.34 8.63
N VAL A 52 -18.95 2.47 7.63
CA VAL A 52 -18.73 2.85 6.23
C VAL A 52 -20.06 2.74 5.49
N GLU A 53 -20.68 3.89 5.23
CA GLU A 53 -21.95 3.97 4.51
C GLU A 53 -21.82 3.53 3.05
N ASP A 54 -20.73 3.94 2.38
CA ASP A 54 -20.44 3.59 0.99
C ASP A 54 -19.21 2.68 0.88
N VAL A 55 -19.47 1.37 0.90
CA VAL A 55 -18.43 0.34 0.75
C VAL A 55 -17.83 0.35 -0.66
N GLN A 56 -18.56 0.81 -1.69
CA GLN A 56 -18.06 0.86 -3.06
C GLN A 56 -17.06 2.02 -3.25
N ALA A 57 -17.31 3.16 -2.63
CA ALA A 57 -16.33 4.23 -2.54
C ALA A 57 -15.05 3.74 -1.84
N LEU A 58 -15.19 3.03 -0.71
CA LEU A 58 -14.04 2.45 0.00
C LEU A 58 -13.23 1.46 -0.86
N LYS A 59 -13.91 0.56 -1.60
CA LYS A 59 -13.27 -0.36 -2.56
C LYS A 59 -12.47 0.40 -3.63
N THR A 60 -13.07 1.44 -4.18
CA THR A 60 -12.44 2.28 -5.21
C THR A 60 -11.20 2.97 -4.67
N ASP A 61 -11.29 3.52 -3.46
CA ASP A 61 -10.18 4.20 -2.80
C ASP A 61 -9.03 3.24 -2.48
N LYS A 62 -9.33 2.04 -1.97
CA LYS A 62 -8.30 1.03 -1.68
C LYS A 62 -7.64 0.48 -2.95
N LYS A 63 -8.38 0.38 -4.07
CA LYS A 63 -7.81 0.03 -5.37
C LYS A 63 -6.89 1.13 -5.92
N ARG A 64 -7.24 2.41 -5.71
CA ARG A 64 -6.39 3.55 -6.06
C ARG A 64 -5.12 3.58 -5.20
N GLU A 65 -5.24 3.35 -3.89
CA GLU A 65 -4.12 3.23 -2.96
C GLU A 65 -3.16 2.13 -3.40
N LEU A 66 -3.67 0.93 -3.73
CA LEU A 66 -2.86 -0.19 -4.22
C LEU A 66 -2.07 0.17 -5.47
N THR A 67 -2.72 0.84 -6.43
CA THR A 67 -2.09 1.27 -7.68
C THR A 67 -0.98 2.29 -7.43
N LYS A 68 -1.19 3.24 -6.51
CA LYS A 68 -0.16 4.22 -6.12
C LYS A 68 1.05 3.54 -5.49
N VAL A 69 0.83 2.61 -4.55
CA VAL A 69 1.91 1.87 -3.88
C VAL A 69 2.68 1.01 -4.89
N LYS A 70 1.97 0.32 -5.81
CA LYS A 70 2.60 -0.45 -6.89
C LYS A 70 3.49 0.42 -7.79
N ASN A 71 3.00 1.58 -8.20
CA ASN A 71 3.77 2.51 -9.04
C ASN A 71 5.01 3.02 -8.30
N ASN A 72 4.90 3.30 -7.00
CA ASN A 72 6.04 3.70 -6.18
C ASN A 72 7.06 2.56 -6.04
N LEU A 73 6.62 1.31 -5.87
CA LEU A 73 7.48 0.14 -5.86
C LEU A 73 8.26 -0.01 -7.17
N GLU A 74 7.59 0.08 -8.31
CA GLU A 74 8.25 -0.04 -9.61
C GLU A 74 9.26 1.09 -9.84
N LYS A 75 8.93 2.33 -9.44
CA LYS A 75 9.86 3.47 -9.52
C LYS A 75 11.10 3.24 -8.65
N THR A 76 10.92 2.84 -7.39
CA THR A 76 12.03 2.60 -6.45
C THR A 76 12.87 1.39 -6.87
N LYS A 77 12.27 0.36 -7.48
CA LYS A 77 13.01 -0.78 -8.09
C LYS A 77 13.90 -0.31 -9.24
N LYS A 78 13.35 0.49 -10.17
CA LYS A 78 14.12 1.06 -11.29
C LYS A 78 15.26 1.97 -10.82
N GLU A 79 15.02 2.76 -9.78
CA GLU A 79 16.05 3.61 -9.17
C GLU A 79 17.18 2.78 -8.57
N LEU A 80 16.86 1.72 -7.83
CA LEU A 80 17.85 0.79 -7.28
C LEU A 80 18.65 0.08 -8.38
N ASP A 81 17.97 -0.38 -9.44
CA ASP A 81 18.63 -1.03 -10.58
C ASP A 81 19.57 -0.08 -11.33
N LYS A 82 19.17 1.19 -11.49
CA LYS A 82 20.02 2.21 -12.09
C LYS A 82 21.27 2.44 -11.23
N LEU A 83 21.10 2.58 -9.93
CA LEU A 83 22.21 2.78 -8.99
C LEU A 83 23.16 1.58 -8.98
N ALA A 84 22.65 0.35 -9.06
CA ALA A 84 23.47 -0.86 -9.10
C ALA A 84 24.30 -1.00 -10.39
N ARG A 85 23.92 -0.31 -11.47
CA ARG A 85 24.67 -0.29 -12.75
C ARG A 85 25.69 0.85 -12.83
N GLU A 86 25.55 1.87 -12.00
CA GLU A 86 26.44 3.04 -11.93
C GLU A 86 27.59 2.88 -10.91
N THR A 87 27.50 1.85 -10.03
CA THR A 87 28.59 1.34 -9.18
C THR A 87 29.28 0.15 -9.80
#